data_AF-A0A6I6CI45-F1
#
_entry.id   AF-A0A6I6CI45-F1
#
_cell.length_a   1.000
_cell.length_b   1.000
_cell.length_c   1.000
_cell.angle_alpha   90.00
_cell.angle_beta   90.00
_cell.angle_gamma   90.00
#
_symmetry.space_group_name_H-M   'P 1'
#
loop_
_entity.id
_entity.type
_entity.pdbx_description
1 polymer ?
#
loop_
_entity_poly.entity_id
_entity_poly.type
_entity_poly.pdbx_seq_one_letter_code
_entity_poly.pdbx_strand_id
1 'polypeptide(L)'
;MILKNKGMYLETVINNSLHALLKKGLLIQKVPINNSIINIENNVIKAKLEKNSFCDYIGIYNGIYLEFDAKETNKADFNLANIKKNQFEKLKLINNLNGIAFLIIYFHDYDSYFAVNYNQLSNFKIKKIPYEWFKNNSFELYFDNLVLDLTKYINRLINYNE
;
A
#
# COMPACT_ATOMS: atom_id res chain seq x y z
N MET A 1 -2.28 20.84 13.45
CA MET A 1 -1.86 20.80 12.03
C MET A 1 -3.05 20.29 11.23
N ILE A 2 -3.64 21.10 10.34
CA ILE A 2 -4.72 20.61 9.46
C ILE A 2 -4.05 19.75 8.38
N LEU A 3 -4.11 18.42 8.55
CA LEU A 3 -3.83 17.50 7.46
C LEU A 3 -4.92 17.72 6.41
N LYS A 4 -4.56 18.36 5.29
CA LYS A 4 -5.41 18.43 4.09
C LYS A 4 -5.86 17.00 3.74
N ASN A 5 -7.16 16.80 3.55
CA ASN A 5 -7.82 15.51 3.29
C ASN A 5 -7.44 14.87 1.92
N LYS A 6 -6.15 14.74 1.63
CA LYS A 6 -5.59 14.07 0.46
C LYS A 6 -4.77 12.89 0.98
N GLY A 7 -5.18 11.66 0.65
CA GLY A 7 -4.59 10.41 1.14
C GLY A 7 -5.44 9.63 2.15
N MET A 8 -6.43 10.27 2.80
CA MET A 8 -7.19 9.62 3.89
C MET A 8 -8.24 8.60 3.42
N TYR A 9 -8.78 8.73 2.21
CA TYR A 9 -9.88 7.86 1.76
C TYR A 9 -9.40 6.42 1.60
N LEU A 10 -8.41 6.17 0.74
CA LEU A 10 -7.85 4.83 0.55
C LEU A 10 -7.28 4.26 1.86
N GLU A 11 -6.66 5.10 2.70
CA GLU A 11 -6.17 4.67 4.01
C GLU A 11 -7.32 4.17 4.92
N THR A 12 -8.43 4.89 4.97
CA THR A 12 -9.62 4.52 5.76
C THR A 12 -10.25 3.22 5.22
N VAL A 13 -10.37 3.11 3.90
CA VAL A 13 -10.84 1.88 3.24
C VAL A 13 -9.98 0.68 3.62
N ILE A 14 -8.65 0.79 3.51
CA ILE A 14 -7.74 -0.30 3.86
C ILE A 14 -7.84 -0.62 5.35
N ASN A 15 -7.71 0.35 6.26
CA ASN A 15 -7.76 0.13 7.71
C ASN A 15 -9.05 -0.62 8.12
N ASN A 16 -10.22 -0.17 7.66
CA ASN A 16 -11.51 -0.82 7.94
C ASN A 16 -11.55 -2.26 7.38
N SER A 17 -11.01 -2.45 6.18
CA SER A 17 -10.94 -3.76 5.53
C SER A 17 -10.05 -4.73 6.32
N LEU A 18 -8.90 -4.29 6.81
CA LEU A 18 -7.97 -5.14 7.57
C LEU A 18 -8.60 -5.67 8.87
N HIS A 19 -9.39 -4.88 9.57
CA HIS A 19 -10.18 -5.37 10.72
C HIS A 19 -11.13 -6.50 10.33
N ALA A 20 -11.80 -6.39 9.18
CA ALA A 20 -12.71 -7.43 8.68
C ALA A 20 -11.98 -8.66 8.10
N LEU A 21 -10.74 -8.50 7.61
CA LEU A 21 -9.93 -9.57 7.02
C LEU A 21 -9.12 -10.36 8.06
N LEU A 22 -8.92 -9.83 9.27
CA LEU A 22 -8.28 -10.56 10.38
C LEU A 22 -8.96 -11.91 10.67
N LYS A 23 -10.31 -11.98 10.57
CA LYS A 23 -11.08 -13.23 10.72
C LYS A 23 -10.82 -14.27 9.60
N LYS A 24 -10.21 -13.85 8.49
CA LYS A 24 -9.72 -14.73 7.40
C LYS A 24 -8.24 -15.12 7.59
N GLY A 25 -7.63 -14.82 8.75
CA GLY A 25 -6.23 -15.07 9.05
C GLY A 25 -5.25 -14.03 8.50
N LEU A 26 -5.73 -12.95 7.88
CA LEU A 26 -4.89 -11.90 7.30
C LEU A 26 -4.49 -10.88 8.36
N LEU A 27 -3.31 -11.05 8.97
CA LEU A 27 -2.78 -10.14 9.99
C LEU A 27 -1.90 -9.07 9.34
N ILE A 28 -2.50 -7.91 9.07
CA ILE A 28 -1.81 -6.72 8.52
C ILE A 28 -2.13 -5.53 9.43
N GLN A 29 -1.14 -4.67 9.66
CA GLN A 29 -1.28 -3.44 10.43
C GLN A 29 -0.65 -2.26 9.69
N LYS A 30 -1.24 -1.07 9.84
CA LYS A 30 -0.63 0.18 9.40
C LYS A 30 0.54 0.52 10.32
N VAL A 31 1.69 0.90 9.76
CA VAL A 31 2.84 1.33 10.55
C VAL A 31 2.60 2.74 11.11
N PRO A 32 2.80 2.99 12.41
CA PRO A 32 2.67 4.33 12.97
C PRO A 32 3.72 5.29 12.40
N ILE A 33 3.40 6.58 12.40
CA ILE A 33 4.31 7.63 11.91
C ILE A 33 5.52 7.72 12.87
N ASN A 34 6.70 7.30 12.40
CA ASN A 34 7.92 7.41 13.19
C ASN A 34 8.24 8.88 13.50
N ASN A 35 8.50 9.18 14.77
CA ASN A 35 8.80 10.52 15.24
C ASN A 35 9.59 10.47 16.56
N SER A 36 10.49 11.43 16.75
CA SER A 36 11.16 11.69 18.02
C SER A 36 10.53 12.88 18.72
N ILE A 37 10.09 12.71 19.97
CA ILE A 37 9.57 13.80 20.79
C ILE A 37 10.71 14.77 21.12
N ILE A 38 10.54 16.04 20.75
CA ILE A 38 11.49 17.12 21.05
C ILE A 38 11.15 17.75 22.40
N ASN A 39 9.85 17.97 22.67
CA ASN A 39 9.38 18.67 23.87
C ASN A 39 7.90 18.37 24.14
N ILE A 40 7.49 18.45 25.42
CA ILE A 40 6.10 18.33 25.89
C ILE A 40 5.82 19.51 26.82
N GLU A 41 4.93 20.42 26.41
CA GLU A 41 4.52 21.60 27.18
C GLU A 41 2.99 21.67 27.22
N ASN A 42 2.38 21.76 28.41
CA ASN A 42 0.93 21.91 28.57
C ASN A 42 0.09 20.92 27.74
N ASN A 43 0.46 19.63 27.77
CA ASN A 43 -0.12 18.54 26.96
C ASN A 43 0.02 18.69 25.42
N VAL A 44 0.84 19.62 24.94
CA VAL A 44 1.20 19.77 23.52
C VAL A 44 2.56 19.11 23.26
N ILE A 45 2.56 18.09 22.39
CA ILE A 45 3.78 17.40 21.95
C ILE A 45 4.36 18.10 20.71
N LYS A 46 5.61 18.53 20.80
CA LYS A 46 6.43 18.93 19.65
C LYS A 46 7.31 17.75 19.28
N ALA A 47 7.15 17.20 18.07
CA ALA A 47 7.91 16.03 17.60
C ALA A 47 8.59 16.31 16.26
N LYS A 48 9.78 15.74 16.08
CA LYS A 48 10.50 15.69 14.80
C LYS A 48 10.00 14.46 14.04
N LEU A 49 9.39 14.66 12.87
CA LEU A 49 9.03 13.55 12.00
C LEU A 49 10.29 12.88 11.45
N GLU A 50 10.29 11.55 11.47
CA GLU A 50 11.41 10.75 11.00
C GLU A 50 11.02 9.91 9.78
N LYS A 51 12.03 9.38 9.10
CA LYS A 51 11.82 8.52 7.93
C LYS A 51 11.56 7.10 8.39
N ASN A 52 10.39 6.55 8.06
CA ASN A 52 10.11 5.14 8.27
C ASN A 52 10.98 4.26 7.35
N SER A 53 11.43 3.11 7.87
CA SER A 53 12.15 2.07 7.13
C SER A 53 11.20 1.02 6.52
N PHE A 54 9.97 0.90 7.04
CA PHE A 54 8.90 0.07 6.52
C PHE A 54 8.05 0.83 5.48
N CYS A 55 7.27 0.08 4.70
CA CYS A 55 6.13 0.64 3.96
C CYS A 55 5.00 1.09 4.92
N ASP A 56 3.96 1.72 4.37
CA ASP A 56 2.79 2.20 5.12
C ASP A 56 2.05 1.06 5.86
N TYR A 57 2.10 -0.18 5.34
CA TYR A 57 1.49 -1.38 5.95
C TYR A 57 2.47 -2.57 5.97
N ILE A 58 2.45 -3.34 7.06
CA ILE A 58 3.21 -4.59 7.23
C ILE A 58 2.31 -5.72 7.74
N GLY A 59 2.63 -6.97 7.46
CA GLY A 59 1.85 -8.10 7.94
C GLY A 59 2.42 -9.48 7.64
N ILE A 60 1.61 -10.48 7.96
CA ILE A 60 1.87 -11.90 7.70
C ILE A 60 0.56 -12.59 7.30
N TYR A 61 0.66 -13.54 6.37
CA TYR A 61 -0.45 -14.39 5.96
C TYR A 61 0.08 -15.75 5.51
N ASN A 62 -0.53 -16.84 5.99
CA ASN A 62 -0.09 -18.22 5.75
C ASN A 62 1.43 -18.43 5.93
N GLY A 63 2.02 -17.80 6.96
CA GLY A 63 3.45 -17.85 7.26
C GLY A 63 4.35 -16.95 6.43
N ILE A 64 3.81 -16.27 5.40
CA ILE A 64 4.57 -15.43 4.48
C ILE A 64 4.47 -13.96 4.90
N TYR A 65 5.64 -13.31 5.04
CA TYR A 65 5.78 -11.90 5.36
C TYR A 65 5.36 -11.01 4.18
N LEU A 66 4.72 -9.88 4.46
CA LEU A 66 4.33 -8.90 3.44
C LEU A 66 4.47 -7.44 3.92
N GLU A 67 4.85 -6.52 3.02
CA GLU A 67 4.69 -5.07 3.20
C GLU A 67 4.10 -4.44 1.92
N PHE A 68 3.31 -3.37 2.04
CA PHE A 68 2.87 -2.57 0.89
C PHE A 68 2.65 -1.10 1.26
N ASP A 69 2.76 -0.22 0.27
CA ASP A 69 2.31 1.17 0.39
C ASP A 69 0.97 1.37 -0.34
N ALA A 70 0.17 2.32 0.14
CA ALA A 70 -1.06 2.77 -0.51
C ALA A 70 -0.85 4.12 -1.21
N LYS A 71 -1.42 4.30 -2.41
CA LYS A 71 -1.34 5.54 -3.19
C LYS A 71 -2.67 5.79 -3.90
N GLU A 72 -3.00 7.05 -4.17
CA GLU A 72 -4.23 7.44 -4.88
C GLU A 72 -3.97 8.52 -5.94
N THR A 73 -4.82 8.58 -6.96
CA THR A 73 -4.73 9.56 -8.05
C THR A 73 -6.12 9.96 -8.58
N ASN A 74 -6.27 11.24 -8.93
CA ASN A 74 -7.45 11.83 -9.58
C ASN A 74 -7.10 12.17 -11.03
N LYS A 75 -6.57 11.16 -11.74
CA LYS A 75 -6.09 11.25 -13.12
C LYS A 75 -6.22 9.89 -13.78
N ALA A 76 -6.39 9.89 -15.10
CA ALA A 76 -6.20 8.72 -15.97
C ALA A 76 -4.74 8.19 -16.05
N ASP A 77 -3.81 8.71 -15.24
CA ASP A 77 -2.44 8.21 -15.10
C ASP A 77 -1.97 8.16 -13.64
N PHE A 78 -1.13 7.17 -13.33
CA PHE A 78 -0.34 7.13 -12.11
C PHE A 78 1.12 7.46 -12.42
N ASN A 79 1.67 8.46 -11.73
CA ASN A 79 3.08 8.84 -11.86
C ASN A 79 3.94 8.04 -10.88
N LEU A 80 4.83 7.19 -11.38
CA LEU A 80 5.80 6.42 -10.59
C LEU A 80 6.68 7.30 -9.70
N ALA A 81 6.90 8.59 -10.04
CA ALA A 81 7.62 9.52 -9.19
C ALA A 81 6.91 9.82 -7.85
N ASN A 82 5.63 9.42 -7.69
CA ASN A 82 4.90 9.46 -6.43
C ASN A 82 5.37 8.36 -5.44
N ILE A 83 6.11 7.35 -5.93
CA ILE A 83 6.77 6.34 -5.10
C ILE A 83 8.14 6.89 -4.72
N LYS A 84 8.41 7.05 -3.42
CA LYS A 84 9.73 7.53 -2.97
C LYS A 84 10.79 6.45 -3.25
N LYS A 85 12.01 6.84 -3.61
CA LYS A 85 13.10 5.88 -3.91
C LYS A 85 13.26 4.80 -2.82
N ASN A 86 13.19 5.17 -1.54
CA ASN A 86 13.29 4.20 -0.44
C ASN A 86 12.11 3.23 -0.33
N GLN A 87 10.90 3.62 -0.76
CA GLN A 87 9.76 2.71 -0.83
C GLN A 87 10.03 1.67 -1.93
N PHE A 88 10.47 2.12 -3.12
CA PHE A 88 10.82 1.22 -4.21
C PHE A 88 11.96 0.23 -3.87
N GLU A 89 13.05 0.69 -3.26
CA GLU A 89 14.13 -0.21 -2.80
C GLU A 89 13.66 -1.16 -1.69
N LYS A 90 12.69 -0.78 -0.85
CA LYS A 90 12.12 -1.68 0.16
C LYS A 90 11.28 -2.77 -0.49
N LEU A 91 10.40 -2.44 -1.44
CA LEU A 91 9.62 -3.43 -2.19
C LEU A 91 10.54 -4.44 -2.89
N LYS A 92 11.64 -3.97 -3.48
CA LYS A 92 12.70 -4.82 -4.07
C LYS A 92 13.32 -5.78 -3.04
N LEU A 93 13.71 -5.26 -1.88
CA LEU A 93 14.36 -6.05 -0.83
C LEU A 93 13.46 -7.19 -0.34
N ILE A 94 12.19 -6.92 -0.09
CA ILE A 94 11.22 -7.93 0.38
C ILE A 94 11.00 -9.01 -0.69
N ASN A 95 10.77 -8.59 -1.94
CA ASN A 95 10.60 -9.51 -3.08
C ASN A 95 11.82 -10.44 -3.24
N ASN A 96 13.04 -9.91 -3.07
CA ASN A 96 14.28 -10.71 -3.10
C ASN A 96 14.45 -11.65 -1.90
N LEU A 97 13.68 -11.47 -0.82
CA LEU A 97 13.66 -12.33 0.38
C LEU A 97 12.45 -13.28 0.38
N ASN A 98 11.80 -13.48 -0.78
CA ASN A 98 10.58 -14.29 -0.96
C ASN A 98 9.38 -13.81 -0.11
N GLY A 99 9.39 -12.55 0.34
CA GLY A 99 8.23 -11.89 0.92
C GLY A 99 7.36 -11.25 -0.16
N ILE A 100 6.11 -10.95 0.20
CA ILE A 100 5.14 -10.32 -0.70
C ILE A 100 5.27 -8.79 -0.62
N ALA A 101 5.58 -8.16 -1.74
CA ALA A 101 5.74 -6.70 -1.84
C ALA A 101 4.96 -6.12 -3.02
N PHE A 102 4.08 -5.17 -2.72
CA PHE A 102 3.19 -4.55 -3.70
C PHE A 102 2.83 -3.10 -3.37
N LEU A 103 2.09 -2.47 -4.27
CA LEU A 103 1.38 -1.22 -4.07
C LEU A 103 -0.11 -1.43 -4.24
N ILE A 104 -0.92 -0.75 -3.43
CA ILE A 104 -2.34 -0.51 -3.73
C ILE A 104 -2.47 0.88 -4.33
N ILE A 105 -3.09 0.99 -5.50
CA ILE A 105 -3.31 2.24 -6.23
C ILE A 105 -4.81 2.42 -6.47
N TYR A 106 -5.38 3.51 -5.94
CA TYR A 106 -6.77 3.90 -6.16
C TYR A 106 -6.89 5.02 -7.20
N PHE A 107 -7.76 4.82 -8.18
CA PHE A 107 -8.10 5.79 -9.23
C PHE A 107 -9.48 6.41 -8.94
N HIS A 108 -9.48 7.63 -8.40
CA HIS A 108 -10.72 8.33 -7.97
C HIS A 108 -11.71 8.51 -9.12
N ASP A 109 -11.23 8.92 -10.30
CA ASP A 109 -12.08 9.21 -11.47
C ASP A 109 -12.77 7.95 -12.06
N TYR A 110 -12.37 6.76 -11.59
CA TYR A 110 -12.81 5.44 -12.08
C TYR A 110 -13.38 4.55 -10.96
N ASP A 111 -13.40 5.02 -9.71
CA ASP A 111 -13.68 4.23 -8.48
C ASP A 111 -13.06 2.81 -8.50
N SER A 112 -11.80 2.72 -8.90
CA SER A 112 -11.12 1.45 -9.17
C SER A 112 -9.82 1.30 -8.38
N TYR A 113 -9.60 0.11 -7.81
CA TYR A 113 -8.49 -0.20 -6.92
C TYR A 113 -7.62 -1.29 -7.56
N PHE A 114 -6.31 -1.08 -7.63
CA PHE A 114 -5.39 -2.04 -8.25
C PHE A 114 -4.24 -2.40 -7.32
N ALA A 115 -3.88 -3.68 -7.32
CA ALA A 115 -2.69 -4.20 -6.66
C ALA A 115 -1.60 -4.54 -7.69
N VAL A 116 -0.39 -4.03 -7.47
CA VAL A 116 0.75 -4.16 -8.39
C VAL A 116 1.99 -4.61 -7.61
N ASN A 117 2.54 -5.77 -7.94
CA ASN A 117 3.72 -6.31 -7.27
C ASN A 117 5.02 -5.64 -7.74
N TYR A 118 6.10 -5.85 -7.00
CA TYR A 118 7.41 -5.30 -7.34
C TYR A 118 7.85 -5.62 -8.79
N ASN A 119 7.70 -6.87 -9.23
CA ASN A 119 8.15 -7.31 -10.57
C ASN A 119 7.40 -6.59 -11.71
N GLN A 120 6.10 -6.32 -11.53
CA GLN A 120 5.31 -5.51 -12.46
C GLN A 120 5.80 -4.05 -12.49
N LEU A 121 6.13 -3.47 -11.34
CA LEU A 121 6.63 -2.09 -11.22
C LEU A 121 8.05 -1.93 -11.79
N SER A 122 8.95 -2.91 -11.58
CA SER A 122 10.36 -2.83 -11.98
C SER A 122 10.59 -2.84 -13.48
N ASN A 123 9.62 -3.33 -14.25
CA ASN A 123 9.72 -3.43 -15.71
C ASN A 123 9.38 -2.11 -16.43
N PHE A 124 8.94 -1.07 -15.71
CA PHE A 124 8.54 0.21 -16.30
C PHE A 124 9.72 1.12 -16.65
N LYS A 125 9.78 1.49 -17.93
CA LYS A 125 10.68 2.55 -18.44
C LYS A 125 10.03 3.93 -18.48
N ILE A 126 8.69 4.01 -18.40
CA ILE A 126 7.89 5.24 -18.53
C ILE A 126 7.44 5.70 -17.14
N LYS A 127 7.61 6.98 -16.82
CA LYS A 127 7.28 7.53 -15.49
C LYS A 127 5.77 7.64 -15.21
N LYS A 128 4.93 7.72 -16.24
CA LYS A 128 3.47 7.75 -16.13
C LYS A 128 2.90 6.44 -16.68
N ILE A 129 2.07 5.78 -15.89
CA ILE A 129 1.38 4.55 -16.26
C ILE A 129 -0.09 4.91 -16.47
N PRO A 130 -0.66 4.71 -17.68
CA PRO A 130 -2.09 4.96 -17.93
C PRO A 130 -2.99 4.01 -17.14
N TYR A 131 -4.19 4.46 -16.77
CA TYR A 131 -5.25 3.65 -16.15
C TYR A 131 -5.46 2.31 -16.87
N GLU A 132 -5.58 2.35 -18.20
CA GLU A 132 -5.85 1.15 -19.02
C GLU A 132 -4.71 0.11 -18.94
N TRP A 133 -3.49 0.50 -18.55
CA TRP A 133 -2.46 -0.49 -18.26
C TRP A 133 -2.78 -1.27 -16.98
N PHE A 134 -3.21 -0.60 -15.89
CA PHE A 134 -3.53 -1.25 -14.63
C PHE A 134 -4.67 -2.26 -14.80
N LYS A 135 -5.74 -1.83 -15.48
CA LYS A 135 -6.89 -2.67 -15.81
C LYS A 135 -6.51 -3.97 -16.55
N ASN A 136 -5.55 -3.90 -17.47
CA ASN A 136 -5.18 -5.04 -18.31
C ASN A 136 -3.96 -5.85 -17.82
N ASN A 137 -3.14 -5.32 -16.89
CA ASN A 137 -1.84 -5.90 -16.53
C ASN A 137 -1.60 -6.02 -15.02
N SER A 138 -2.52 -5.53 -14.19
CA SER A 138 -2.45 -5.63 -12.72
C SER A 138 -3.66 -6.40 -12.16
N PHE A 139 -3.75 -6.52 -10.83
CA PHE A 139 -4.87 -7.19 -10.19
C PHE A 139 -5.88 -6.17 -9.67
N GLU A 140 -7.11 -6.21 -10.16
CA GLU A 140 -8.21 -5.39 -9.65
C GLU A 140 -8.67 -5.90 -8.27
N LEU A 141 -8.72 -5.00 -7.29
CA LEU A 141 -9.24 -5.27 -5.95
C LEU A 141 -10.68 -4.76 -5.87
N TYR A 142 -11.59 -5.62 -5.44
CA TYR A 142 -13.00 -5.26 -5.29
C TYR A 142 -13.27 -4.75 -3.86
N PHE A 143 -13.88 -3.57 -3.79
CA PHE A 143 -14.44 -3.00 -2.57
C PHE A 143 -15.94 -3.31 -2.52
N ASP A 144 -16.33 -4.22 -1.63
CA ASP A 144 -17.72 -4.64 -1.46
C ASP A 144 -18.03 -4.85 0.03
N ASN A 145 -19.27 -4.59 0.45
CA ASN A 145 -19.72 -4.72 1.84
C ASN A 145 -18.78 -4.00 2.85
N LEU A 146 -18.25 -2.83 2.46
CA LEU A 146 -17.27 -2.02 3.20
C LEU A 146 -15.88 -2.69 3.40
N VAL A 147 -15.54 -3.70 2.59
CA VAL A 147 -14.26 -4.43 2.65
C VAL A 147 -13.62 -4.50 1.26
N LEU A 148 -12.37 -4.03 1.17
CA LEU A 148 -11.47 -4.19 0.03
C LEU A 148 -10.78 -5.55 0.16
N ASP A 149 -11.18 -6.55 -0.64
CA ASP A 149 -10.72 -7.93 -0.45
C ASP A 149 -9.30 -8.18 -0.99
N LEU A 150 -8.30 -8.08 -0.12
CA LEU A 150 -6.91 -8.37 -0.45
C LEU A 150 -6.61 -9.88 -0.57
N THR A 151 -7.46 -10.76 -0.03
CA THR A 151 -7.11 -12.19 0.11
C THR A 151 -6.97 -12.90 -1.22
N LYS A 152 -7.80 -12.59 -2.22
CA LYS A 152 -7.69 -13.17 -3.58
C LYS A 152 -6.35 -12.84 -4.23
N TYR A 153 -5.88 -11.60 -4.09
CA TYR A 153 -4.59 -11.16 -4.63
C TYR A 153 -3.42 -11.85 -3.92
N ILE A 154 -3.43 -11.84 -2.59
CA ILE A 154 -2.34 -12.41 -1.79
C ILE A 154 -2.27 -13.93 -1.98
N ASN A 155 -3.41 -14.64 -1.98
CA ASN A 155 -3.45 -16.08 -2.31
C ASN A 155 -2.84 -16.38 -3.69
N ARG A 156 -3.14 -15.55 -4.71
CA ARG A 156 -2.54 -15.69 -6.04
C ARG A 156 -1.01 -15.53 -5.98
N LEU A 157 -0.47 -14.61 -5.19
CA LEU A 157 0.98 -14.41 -5.03
C LEU A 157 1.65 -15.55 -4.24
N ILE A 158 0.95 -16.18 -3.30
CA ILE A 158 1.47 -17.34 -2.55
C ILE A 158 1.51 -18.59 -3.44
N ASN A 159 0.51 -18.78 -4.28
CA ASN A 159 0.38 -19.95 -5.16
C ASN A 159 1.15 -19.81 -6.49
N TYR A 160 2.12 -18.90 -6.61
CA TYR A 160 2.88 -18.65 -7.84
C TYR A 160 3.97 -19.72 -8.15
N ASN A 161 3.74 -20.97 -7.73
CA ASN A 161 4.62 -22.13 -7.88
C ASN A 161 3.95 -23.33 -8.60
N GLU A 162 2.85 -23.08 -9.33
CA GLU A 162 2.22 -24.05 -10.27
C GLU A 162 2.17 -23.45 -11.69
#